data_AF-A0A932XTZ3-F1
#
_entry.id   AF-A0A932XTZ3-F1
#
_cell.length_a   1.000
_cell.length_b   1.000
_cell.length_c   1.000
_cell.angle_alpha   90.00
_cell.angle_beta   90.00
_cell.angle_gamma   90.00
#
_symmetry.space_group_name_H-M   'P 1'
#
loop_
_entity.id
_entity.type
_entity.pdbx_description
1 polymer ?
#
loop_
_entity_poly.entity_id
_entity_poly.type
_entity_poly.pdbx_seq_one_letter_code
_entity_poly.pdbx_strand_id
1 'polypeptide(L)'
;MLRIRTVVVLTLVLLLSIVVTNGKIKAQESSPSPTAVVTPKPGIDPFSLILRMFSLNFGGIADKIKGALDVTEAPGVKNMRELFTEIESKVGVPSKVIEAVFIIESPGQYKAFSGEDIARYAQPGQRLPNCRPNECSAAGPMQMTTGADGSGDTTCPKCGAGFCPNAWSTYRSAVNTFGGLSHQPEACNLRDNIYAAASKLKNDSGATGLQWTQDQIYRAATRYYGSCGEKYRYVRLGNRTYCEFLWMFYNANL
;
A
#
# COMPACT_ATOMS: atom_id res chain seq x y z
N MET A 1 -11.78 -15.90 -31.97
CA MET A 1 -12.57 -16.17 -30.74
C MET A 1 -12.37 -15.10 -29.63
N LEU A 2 -12.12 -13.82 -29.95
CA LEU A 2 -11.90 -12.78 -28.93
C LEU A 2 -13.09 -11.79 -28.76
N ARG A 3 -14.07 -11.79 -29.67
CA ARG A 3 -15.19 -10.82 -29.65
C ARG A 3 -16.38 -11.20 -28.76
N ILE A 4 -16.52 -12.48 -28.39
CA ILE A 4 -17.68 -12.95 -27.59
C ILE A 4 -17.51 -12.60 -26.10
N ARG A 5 -16.27 -12.58 -25.58
CA ARG A 5 -16.00 -12.32 -24.16
C ARG A 5 -16.29 -10.88 -23.74
N THR A 6 -16.03 -9.91 -24.61
CA THR A 6 -16.26 -8.48 -24.31
C THR A 6 -17.76 -8.14 -24.29
N VAL A 7 -18.56 -8.79 -25.15
CA VAL A 7 -20.02 -8.55 -25.19
C VAL A 7 -20.69 -9.05 -23.91
N VAL A 8 -20.31 -10.23 -23.41
CA VAL A 8 -20.92 -10.82 -22.20
C VAL A 8 -20.66 -9.97 -20.95
N VAL A 9 -19.44 -9.42 -20.80
CA VAL A 9 -19.09 -8.57 -19.64
C VAL A 9 -19.85 -7.24 -19.70
N LEU A 10 -20.00 -6.63 -20.88
CA LEU A 10 -20.76 -5.39 -21.03
C LEU A 10 -22.25 -5.57 -20.75
N THR A 11 -22.84 -6.71 -21.15
CA THR A 11 -24.26 -7.00 -20.87
C THR A 11 -24.51 -7.25 -19.38
N LEU A 12 -23.57 -7.88 -18.67
CA LEU A 12 -23.70 -8.12 -17.22
C LEU A 12 -23.63 -6.82 -16.42
N VAL A 13 -22.72 -5.90 -16.77
CA VAL A 13 -22.60 -4.59 -16.11
C VAL A 13 -23.85 -3.75 -16.35
N LEU A 14 -24.42 -3.79 -17.56
CA LEU A 14 -25.64 -3.05 -17.89
C LEU A 14 -26.87 -3.56 -17.10
N LEU A 15 -26.98 -4.88 -16.90
CA LEU A 15 -28.06 -5.48 -16.11
C LEU A 15 -27.94 -5.15 -14.61
N LEU A 16 -26.73 -5.10 -14.07
CA LEU A 16 -26.48 -4.69 -12.69
C LEU A 16 -26.81 -3.21 -12.43
N SER A 17 -26.57 -2.33 -13.40
CA SER A 17 -26.94 -0.90 -13.27
C SER A 17 -28.44 -0.65 -13.25
N ILE A 18 -29.24 -1.43 -14.00
CA ILE A 18 -30.71 -1.29 -14.05
C ILE A 18 -31.36 -1.69 -12.72
N VAL A 19 -30.81 -2.69 -12.03
CA VAL A 19 -31.35 -3.17 -10.74
C VAL A 19 -31.09 -2.16 -9.61
N VAL A 20 -29.96 -1.46 -9.63
CA VAL A 20 -29.59 -0.49 -8.57
C VAL A 20 -30.43 0.80 -8.65
N THR A 21 -30.88 1.23 -9.84
CA THR A 21 -31.64 2.48 -9.99
C THR A 21 -33.10 2.40 -9.55
N ASN A 22 -33.71 1.21 -9.46
CA ASN A 22 -35.12 1.06 -9.11
C ASN A 22 -35.41 0.91 -7.60
N GLY A 23 -34.39 1.02 -6.74
CA GLY A 23 -34.49 0.82 -5.28
C GLY A 23 -34.82 2.05 -4.43
N LYS A 24 -35.37 3.15 -4.98
CA LYS A 24 -35.79 4.31 -4.17
C LYS A 24 -37.29 4.25 -3.83
N ILE A 25 -37.62 3.60 -2.72
CA ILE A 25 -38.92 3.76 -2.05
C ILE A 25 -38.82 4.96 -1.10
N LYS A 26 -39.58 6.03 -1.37
CA LYS A 26 -39.84 7.13 -0.44
C LYS A 26 -40.83 6.65 0.63
N ALA A 27 -40.60 6.97 1.90
CA ALA A 27 -41.62 6.92 2.94
C ALA A 27 -41.63 8.24 3.72
N GLN A 28 -42.85 8.71 3.95
CA GLN A 28 -43.28 10.02 4.44
C GLN A 28 -43.59 9.93 5.95
N GLU A 29 -43.47 11.05 6.68
CA GLU A 29 -43.67 11.18 8.14
C GLU A 29 -45.15 11.00 8.59
N SER A 30 -45.35 10.40 9.77
CA SER A 30 -46.25 10.89 10.86
C SER A 30 -46.25 9.98 12.10
N SER A 31 -46.24 10.59 13.29
CA SER A 31 -46.23 10.01 14.66
C SER A 31 -47.67 9.86 15.24
N PRO A 32 -47.93 9.36 16.48
CA PRO A 32 -47.81 7.96 16.94
C PRO A 32 -49.09 7.41 17.65
N SER A 33 -48.97 6.18 18.18
CA SER A 33 -49.75 5.49 19.24
C SER A 33 -50.74 4.38 18.80
N PRO A 34 -51.07 3.37 19.65
CA PRO A 34 -50.32 2.11 19.72
C PRO A 34 -51.21 0.87 19.50
N THR A 35 -50.59 -0.32 19.59
CA THR A 35 -51.18 -1.68 19.71
C THR A 35 -51.23 -2.51 18.42
N ALA A 36 -50.22 -3.36 18.23
CA ALA A 36 -50.34 -4.80 17.93
C ALA A 36 -48.98 -5.30 17.43
N VAL A 37 -48.36 -6.22 18.18
CA VAL A 37 -47.15 -6.93 17.76
C VAL A 37 -47.57 -7.91 16.66
N VAL A 38 -47.30 -7.55 15.40
CA VAL A 38 -47.29 -8.47 14.27
C VAL A 38 -45.83 -8.71 13.93
N THR A 39 -45.33 -9.91 14.23
CA THR A 39 -44.01 -10.36 13.81
C THR A 39 -43.96 -10.42 12.28
N PRO A 40 -43.03 -9.70 11.62
CA PRO A 40 -42.86 -9.83 10.18
C PRO A 40 -42.23 -11.19 9.87
N LYS A 41 -42.88 -11.96 8.99
CA LYS A 41 -42.31 -13.14 8.33
C LYS A 41 -40.97 -12.73 7.69
N PRO A 42 -39.89 -13.54 7.81
CA PRO A 42 -38.60 -13.19 7.24
C PRO A 42 -38.74 -13.05 5.73
N GLY A 43 -38.65 -11.81 5.24
CA GLY A 43 -38.51 -11.51 3.83
C GLY A 43 -37.21 -12.13 3.34
N ILE A 44 -37.29 -12.89 2.25
CA ILE A 44 -36.12 -13.44 1.58
C ILE A 44 -35.27 -12.25 1.15
N ASP A 45 -34.06 -12.18 1.71
CA ASP A 45 -33.05 -11.21 1.33
C ASP A 45 -32.85 -11.24 -0.20
N PRO A 46 -33.01 -10.10 -0.91
CA PRO A 46 -32.83 -10.05 -2.36
C PRO A 46 -31.44 -10.55 -2.80
N PHE A 47 -30.41 -10.46 -1.95
CA PHE A 47 -29.10 -11.08 -2.22
C PHE A 47 -29.15 -12.61 -2.19
N SER A 48 -29.92 -13.21 -1.27
CA SER A 48 -30.13 -14.66 -1.21
C SER A 48 -30.85 -15.20 -2.45
N LEU A 49 -31.81 -14.45 -3.00
CA LEU A 49 -32.51 -14.83 -4.23
C LEU A 49 -31.60 -14.74 -5.47
N ILE A 50 -30.76 -13.71 -5.54
CA ILE A 50 -29.76 -13.55 -6.62
C ILE A 50 -28.73 -14.68 -6.56
N LEU A 51 -28.18 -15.01 -5.38
CA LEU A 51 -27.25 -16.14 -5.24
C LEU A 51 -27.88 -17.50 -5.60
N ARG A 52 -29.16 -17.71 -5.28
CA ARG A 52 -29.88 -18.95 -5.63
C ARG A 52 -30.17 -19.07 -7.12
N MET A 53 -30.44 -17.96 -7.83
CA MET A 53 -30.62 -17.97 -9.28
C MET A 53 -29.31 -18.24 -10.03
N PHE A 54 -28.16 -17.80 -9.51
CA PHE A 54 -26.85 -18.12 -10.09
C PHE A 54 -26.39 -19.57 -9.82
N SER A 55 -26.82 -20.16 -8.71
CA SER A 55 -26.44 -21.52 -8.31
C SER A 55 -27.11 -22.63 -9.14
N LEU A 56 -28.15 -22.32 -9.92
CA LEU A 56 -28.91 -23.32 -10.69
C LEU A 56 -28.44 -23.52 -12.13
N ASN A 57 -27.45 -22.79 -12.65
CA ASN A 57 -27.05 -22.95 -14.06
C ASN A 57 -25.56 -22.81 -14.42
N PHE A 58 -24.65 -22.60 -13.47
CA PHE A 58 -23.24 -22.38 -13.80
C PHE A 58 -22.24 -22.99 -12.80
N GLY A 59 -22.41 -24.28 -12.50
CA GLY A 59 -21.56 -25.02 -11.55
C GLY A 59 -20.05 -25.03 -11.87
N GLY A 60 -19.63 -24.65 -13.09
CA GLY A 60 -18.22 -24.52 -13.45
C GLY A 60 -17.67 -23.09 -13.54
N ILE A 61 -18.54 -22.07 -13.49
CA ILE A 61 -18.12 -20.65 -13.57
C ILE A 61 -17.99 -20.06 -12.16
N ALA A 62 -18.80 -20.50 -11.19
CA ALA A 62 -18.73 -20.03 -9.81
C ALA A 62 -17.34 -20.24 -9.18
N ASP A 63 -16.69 -21.38 -9.41
CA ASP A 63 -15.34 -21.66 -8.89
C ASP A 63 -14.25 -20.85 -9.60
N LYS A 64 -14.41 -20.60 -10.91
CA LYS A 64 -13.52 -19.71 -11.69
C LYS A 64 -13.69 -18.23 -11.33
N ILE A 65 -14.89 -17.82 -10.94
CA ILE A 65 -15.16 -16.47 -10.44
C ILE A 65 -14.65 -16.35 -9.00
N LYS A 66 -14.83 -17.34 -8.13
CA LYS A 66 -14.25 -17.33 -6.77
C LYS A 66 -12.73 -17.16 -6.80
N GLY A 67 -12.03 -17.84 -7.70
CA GLY A 67 -10.58 -17.66 -7.88
C GLY A 67 -10.16 -16.33 -8.52
N ALA A 68 -11.09 -15.59 -9.15
CA ALA A 68 -10.84 -14.29 -9.77
C ALA A 68 -11.36 -13.10 -8.94
N LEU A 69 -12.21 -13.35 -7.94
CA LEU A 69 -12.80 -12.37 -7.03
C LEU A 69 -12.21 -12.44 -5.61
N ASP A 70 -11.23 -13.32 -5.38
CA ASP A 70 -10.41 -13.31 -4.17
C ASP A 70 -9.37 -12.20 -4.31
N VAL A 71 -9.85 -10.96 -4.37
CA VAL A 71 -9.02 -9.81 -4.05
C VAL A 71 -8.80 -9.94 -2.54
N THR A 72 -7.72 -10.61 -2.15
CA THR A 72 -7.33 -10.69 -0.75
C THR A 72 -7.17 -9.26 -0.23
N GLU A 73 -8.17 -8.78 0.50
CA GLU A 73 -8.07 -7.52 1.20
C GLU A 73 -6.87 -7.60 2.14
N ALA A 74 -6.02 -6.57 2.08
CA ALA A 74 -4.88 -6.52 2.97
C ALA A 74 -5.40 -6.45 4.42
N PRO A 75 -4.81 -7.18 5.37
CA PRO A 75 -5.21 -7.08 6.76
C PRO A 75 -5.17 -5.61 7.19
N GLY A 76 -6.23 -5.16 7.87
CA GLY A 76 -6.36 -3.78 8.31
C GLY A 76 -5.24 -3.43 9.29
N VAL A 77 -4.45 -2.42 8.98
CA VAL A 77 -3.36 -1.93 9.84
C VAL A 77 -3.79 -0.62 10.48
N LYS A 78 -3.63 -0.51 11.81
CA LYS A 78 -4.17 0.60 12.60
C LYS A 78 -3.14 1.68 12.90
N ASN A 79 -1.84 1.35 12.83
CA ASN A 79 -0.76 2.30 13.06
C ASN A 79 0.53 1.91 12.31
N MET A 80 1.50 2.83 12.25
CA MET A 80 2.73 2.63 11.48
C MET A 80 3.60 1.49 12.04
N ARG A 81 3.62 1.30 13.36
CA ARG A 81 4.42 0.25 13.99
C ARG A 81 3.90 -1.14 13.65
N GLU A 82 2.59 -1.33 13.61
CA GLU A 82 1.98 -2.56 13.09
C GLU A 82 2.39 -2.81 11.63
N LEU A 83 2.37 -1.78 10.79
CA LEU A 83 2.81 -1.90 9.38
C LEU A 83 4.28 -2.30 9.28
N PHE A 84 5.15 -1.68 10.07
CA PHE A 84 6.58 -2.01 10.09
C PHE A 84 6.83 -3.43 10.62
N THR A 85 6.05 -3.87 11.61
CA THR A 85 6.16 -5.22 12.18
C THR A 85 5.67 -6.29 11.19
N GLU A 86 4.58 -6.01 10.47
CA GLU A 86 4.12 -6.85 9.36
C GLU A 86 5.24 -7.03 8.34
N ILE A 87 5.83 -5.93 7.88
CA ILE A 87 6.86 -5.94 6.85
C ILE A 87 8.16 -6.57 7.36
N GLU A 88 8.53 -6.37 8.62
CA GLU A 88 9.64 -7.07 9.27
C GLU A 88 9.47 -8.59 9.15
N SER A 89 8.31 -9.10 9.56
CA SER A 89 8.03 -10.54 9.57
C SER A 89 8.06 -11.18 8.18
N LYS A 90 7.74 -10.41 7.13
CA LYS A 90 7.61 -10.90 5.75
C LYS A 90 8.86 -10.69 4.91
N VAL A 91 9.56 -9.56 5.08
CA VAL A 91 10.74 -9.19 4.25
C VAL A 91 12.06 -9.51 4.98
N GLY A 92 12.04 -9.62 6.32
CA GLY A 92 13.22 -9.89 7.12
C GLY A 92 14.13 -8.67 7.29
N VAL A 93 13.55 -7.47 7.39
CA VAL A 93 14.22 -6.21 7.74
C VAL A 93 13.72 -5.74 9.11
N PRO A 94 14.59 -5.41 10.06
CA PRO A 94 14.14 -4.94 11.38
C PRO A 94 13.25 -3.71 11.25
N SER A 95 12.08 -3.74 11.88
CA SER A 95 11.08 -2.67 11.89
C SER A 95 11.68 -1.33 12.30
N LYS A 96 12.60 -1.32 13.27
CA LYS A 96 13.36 -0.12 13.67
C LYS A 96 14.16 0.50 12.53
N VAL A 97 14.71 -0.31 11.61
CA VAL A 97 15.44 0.21 10.43
C VAL A 97 14.46 0.84 9.44
N ILE A 98 13.32 0.17 9.21
CA ILE A 98 12.25 0.69 8.33
C ILE A 98 11.73 2.03 8.88
N GLU A 99 11.44 2.08 10.19
CA GLU A 99 10.98 3.27 10.89
C GLU A 99 12.01 4.42 10.83
N ALA A 100 13.28 4.14 11.07
CA ALA A 100 14.34 5.14 11.00
C ALA A 100 14.45 5.77 9.60
N VAL A 101 14.37 4.95 8.55
CA VAL A 101 14.36 5.42 7.15
C VAL A 101 13.11 6.27 6.91
N PHE A 102 11.93 5.82 7.31
CA PHE A 102 10.70 6.58 7.16
C PHE A 102 10.82 7.97 7.83
N ILE A 103 11.35 8.04 9.05
CA ILE A 103 11.55 9.31 9.78
C ILE A 103 12.50 10.24 9.02
N ILE A 104 13.56 9.71 8.40
CA ILE A 104 14.49 10.54 7.64
C ILE A 104 13.85 11.03 6.35
N GLU A 105 13.19 10.15 5.60
CA GLU A 105 12.68 10.46 4.26
C GLU A 105 11.41 11.32 4.31
N SER A 106 10.53 11.10 5.29
CA SER A 106 9.25 11.80 5.43
C SER A 106 8.95 12.19 6.88
N PRO A 107 9.77 13.05 7.52
CA PRO A 107 9.63 13.41 8.94
C PRO A 107 8.28 14.05 9.28
N GLY A 108 7.71 14.82 8.33
CA GLY A 108 6.38 15.42 8.49
C GLY A 108 5.26 14.38 8.41
N GLN A 109 5.34 13.43 7.49
CA GLN A 109 4.30 12.41 7.32
C GLN A 109 4.27 11.42 8.47
N TYR A 110 5.43 11.06 9.02
CA TYR A 110 5.52 10.12 10.16
C TYR A 110 4.70 10.59 11.36
N LYS A 111 4.68 11.90 11.61
CA LYS A 111 3.91 12.52 12.70
C LYS A 111 2.47 12.85 12.33
N ALA A 112 2.17 12.97 11.04
CA ALA A 112 0.89 13.48 10.56
C ALA A 112 -0.14 12.38 10.29
N PHE A 113 0.29 11.16 9.97
CA PHE A 113 -0.65 10.08 9.68
C PHE A 113 -1.45 9.66 10.91
N SER A 114 -2.77 9.79 10.81
CA SER A 114 -3.69 9.19 11.77
C SER A 114 -3.86 7.69 11.52
N GLY A 115 -4.49 6.96 12.46
CA GLY A 115 -4.83 5.56 12.25
C GLY A 115 -5.75 5.35 11.05
N GLU A 116 -6.68 6.29 10.81
CA GLU A 116 -7.58 6.29 9.65
C GLU A 116 -6.83 6.52 8.33
N ASP A 117 -5.85 7.42 8.31
CA ASP A 117 -5.00 7.64 7.13
C ASP A 117 -4.20 6.38 6.80
N ILE A 118 -3.63 5.73 7.82
CA ILE A 118 -2.86 4.50 7.65
C ILE A 118 -3.76 3.39 7.13
N ALA A 119 -4.91 3.18 7.78
CA ALA A 119 -5.88 2.16 7.38
C ALA A 119 -6.38 2.37 5.94
N ARG A 120 -6.52 3.63 5.49
CA ARG A 120 -6.93 3.99 4.13
C ARG A 120 -5.80 3.82 3.13
N TYR A 121 -4.68 4.53 3.30
CA TYR A 121 -3.64 4.60 2.27
C TYR A 121 -2.72 3.38 2.24
N ALA A 122 -2.85 2.46 3.19
CA ALA A 122 -2.22 1.14 3.14
C ALA A 122 -3.04 0.10 2.35
N GLN A 123 -4.25 0.42 1.86
CA GLN A 123 -5.05 -0.51 1.06
C GLN A 123 -4.57 -0.57 -0.40
N PRO A 124 -4.67 -1.73 -1.07
CA PRO A 124 -4.38 -1.86 -2.50
C PRO A 124 -5.08 -0.80 -3.36
N GLY A 125 -4.35 -0.23 -4.32
CA GLY A 125 -4.88 0.78 -5.25
C GLY A 125 -5.10 2.18 -4.68
N GLN A 126 -4.93 2.38 -3.37
CA GLN A 126 -4.99 3.72 -2.76
C GLN A 126 -3.70 4.49 -3.01
N ARG A 127 -3.81 5.83 -3.04
CA ARG A 127 -2.68 6.73 -3.26
C ARG A 127 -2.68 7.84 -2.21
N LEU A 128 -1.52 8.15 -1.66
CA LEU A 128 -1.33 9.29 -0.78
C LEU A 128 -1.67 10.61 -1.50
N PRO A 129 -2.37 11.53 -0.82
CA PRO A 129 -2.72 12.83 -1.41
C PRO A 129 -1.46 13.63 -1.69
N ASN A 130 -1.45 14.34 -2.82
CA ASN A 130 -0.32 15.17 -3.27
C ASN A 130 1.02 14.42 -3.44
N CYS A 131 1.02 13.08 -3.44
CA CYS A 131 2.21 12.32 -3.73
C CYS A 131 2.52 12.37 -5.22
N ARG A 132 3.70 12.89 -5.54
CA ARG A 132 4.29 12.91 -6.89
C ARG A 132 5.81 12.77 -6.75
N PRO A 133 6.51 12.22 -7.76
CA PRO A 133 7.96 12.25 -7.77
C PRO A 133 8.49 13.69 -7.63
N ASN A 134 9.53 13.88 -6.82
CA ASN A 134 10.26 15.14 -6.75
C ASN A 134 11.19 15.31 -7.97
N GLU A 135 11.99 16.37 -8.00
CA GLU A 135 12.93 16.64 -9.10
C GLU A 135 14.05 15.59 -9.27
N CYS A 136 14.20 14.70 -8.29
CA CYS A 136 15.13 13.59 -8.29
C CYS A 136 14.44 12.23 -8.49
N SER A 137 13.19 12.23 -8.96
CA SER A 137 12.29 11.07 -9.16
C SER A 137 11.83 10.33 -7.91
N ALA A 138 12.13 10.82 -6.71
CA ALA A 138 11.77 10.16 -5.46
C ALA A 138 10.31 10.42 -5.09
N ALA A 139 9.57 9.36 -4.75
CA ALA A 139 8.14 9.39 -4.45
C ALA A 139 7.77 8.55 -3.23
N GLY A 140 6.64 8.89 -2.63
CA GLY A 140 6.08 8.18 -1.49
C GLY A 140 6.83 8.43 -0.17
N PRO A 141 6.39 7.77 0.91
CA PRO A 141 6.88 8.02 2.26
C PRO A 141 8.35 7.64 2.47
N MET A 142 8.85 6.64 1.74
CA MET A 142 10.23 6.19 1.79
C MET A 142 11.09 6.80 0.68
N GLN A 143 10.55 7.78 -0.07
CA GLN A 143 11.27 8.50 -1.13
C GLN A 143 11.95 7.56 -2.15
N MET A 144 11.24 6.49 -2.56
CA MET A 144 11.73 5.56 -3.57
C MET A 144 11.76 6.23 -4.95
N THR A 145 12.88 6.10 -5.66
CA THR A 145 13.07 6.70 -6.98
C THR A 145 12.34 5.93 -8.07
N THR A 146 11.67 6.64 -8.99
CA THR A 146 10.68 6.07 -9.92
C THR A 146 11.09 6.13 -11.39
N GLY A 147 12.24 6.73 -11.70
CA GLY A 147 12.76 6.86 -13.07
C GLY A 147 12.24 8.06 -13.87
N ALA A 148 11.37 8.88 -13.29
CA ALA A 148 10.94 10.15 -13.86
C ALA A 148 10.64 11.16 -12.74
N ASP A 149 10.83 12.45 -13.01
CA ASP A 149 10.46 13.52 -12.08
C ASP A 149 8.94 13.81 -12.08
N GLY A 150 8.51 14.79 -11.30
CA GLY A 150 7.10 15.18 -11.19
C GLY A 150 6.47 15.74 -12.47
N SER A 151 7.26 16.02 -13.51
CA SER A 151 6.82 16.41 -14.85
C SER A 151 6.84 15.26 -15.86
N GLY A 152 7.36 14.10 -15.47
CA GLY A 152 7.57 12.95 -16.34
C GLY A 152 8.90 12.96 -17.10
N ASP A 153 9.81 13.88 -16.77
CA ASP A 153 11.15 13.93 -17.37
C ASP A 153 12.00 12.78 -16.81
N THR A 154 12.51 11.91 -17.69
CA THR A 154 13.35 10.75 -17.34
C THR A 154 14.84 11.08 -17.20
N THR A 155 15.23 12.33 -17.48
CA THR A 155 16.61 12.81 -17.36
C THR A 155 16.90 13.42 -15.99
N CYS A 156 15.87 13.91 -15.28
CA CYS A 156 15.96 14.57 -13.97
C CYS A 156 17.09 15.63 -13.92
N PRO A 157 17.03 16.69 -14.73
CA PRO A 157 18.14 17.63 -14.91
C PRO A 157 18.54 18.35 -13.61
N LYS A 158 17.64 18.42 -12.63
CA LYS A 158 17.87 19.04 -11.31
C LYS A 158 18.47 18.07 -10.28
N CYS A 159 18.55 16.77 -10.57
CA CYS A 159 18.95 15.73 -9.62
C CYS A 159 20.46 15.67 -9.38
N GLY A 160 21.29 16.41 -10.13
CA GLY A 160 22.76 16.39 -10.01
C GLY A 160 23.43 15.07 -10.38
N ALA A 161 22.68 13.97 -10.46
CA ALA A 161 23.13 12.63 -10.84
C ALA A 161 23.25 12.44 -12.36
N GLY A 162 22.66 13.35 -13.15
CA GLY A 162 22.67 13.28 -14.63
C GLY A 162 21.67 12.27 -15.23
N PHE A 163 20.84 11.62 -14.41
CA PHE A 163 19.74 10.75 -14.81
C PHE A 163 18.69 10.66 -13.68
N CYS A 164 17.48 10.16 -13.98
CA CYS A 164 16.51 9.78 -12.95
C CYS A 164 16.79 8.36 -12.42
N PRO A 165 17.16 8.18 -11.14
CA PRO A 165 17.27 6.85 -10.58
C PRO A 165 15.91 6.13 -10.56
N ASN A 166 15.90 4.80 -10.61
CA ASN A 166 14.65 4.02 -10.65
C ASN A 166 14.69 2.77 -9.78
N ALA A 167 14.90 2.96 -8.47
CA ALA A 167 14.86 1.86 -7.52
C ALA A 167 13.48 1.15 -7.51
N TRP A 168 12.40 1.89 -7.74
CA TRP A 168 11.04 1.37 -7.77
C TRP A 168 10.87 0.20 -8.76
N SER A 169 11.40 0.35 -9.98
CA SER A 169 11.32 -0.68 -11.01
C SER A 169 11.89 -2.03 -10.58
N THR A 170 12.92 -2.02 -9.72
CA THR A 170 13.63 -3.22 -9.25
C THR A 170 12.91 -3.87 -8.07
N TYR A 171 12.39 -3.07 -7.14
CA TYR A 171 11.93 -3.58 -5.83
C TYR A 171 10.41 -3.63 -5.66
N ARG A 172 9.61 -3.04 -6.56
CA ARG A 172 8.14 -3.01 -6.43
C ARG A 172 7.48 -4.39 -6.40
N SER A 173 8.11 -5.42 -6.97
CA SER A 173 7.57 -6.79 -6.95
C SER A 173 7.48 -7.37 -5.53
N ALA A 174 8.28 -6.85 -4.59
CA ALA A 174 8.25 -7.21 -3.18
C ALA A 174 6.85 -7.06 -2.54
N VAL A 175 6.06 -6.11 -3.04
CA VAL A 175 4.68 -5.88 -2.58
C VAL A 175 3.83 -7.13 -2.76
N ASN A 176 3.90 -7.75 -3.94
CA ASN A 176 3.12 -8.94 -4.24
C ASN A 176 3.80 -10.19 -3.69
N THR A 177 5.13 -10.29 -3.82
CA THR A 177 5.91 -11.44 -3.37
C THR A 177 5.85 -11.67 -1.86
N PHE A 178 6.01 -10.60 -1.06
CA PHE A 178 6.02 -10.72 0.41
C PHE A 178 4.69 -10.31 1.02
N GLY A 179 4.00 -9.33 0.44
CA GLY A 179 2.73 -8.84 0.97
C GLY A 179 1.58 -9.84 0.81
N GLY A 180 1.67 -10.77 -0.15
CA GLY A 180 0.56 -11.66 -0.50
C GLY A 180 -0.58 -10.94 -1.21
N LEU A 181 -0.27 -9.80 -1.84
CA LEU A 181 -1.21 -8.94 -2.55
C LEU A 181 -1.18 -9.21 -4.05
N SER A 182 -2.31 -9.01 -4.71
CA SER A 182 -2.45 -9.19 -6.16
C SER A 182 -2.98 -7.92 -6.82
N HIS A 183 -2.20 -6.85 -6.73
CA HIS A 183 -2.49 -5.58 -7.42
C HIS A 183 -1.27 -5.05 -8.17
N GLN A 184 -1.46 -3.99 -8.95
CA GLN A 184 -0.36 -3.23 -9.54
C GLN A 184 0.25 -2.32 -8.48
N PRO A 185 1.49 -2.58 -8.01
CA PRO A 185 2.08 -1.79 -6.93
C PRO A 185 2.26 -0.32 -7.33
N GLU A 186 1.98 0.59 -6.40
CA GLU A 186 2.08 2.03 -6.63
C GLU A 186 3.04 2.73 -5.67
N ALA A 187 3.99 3.50 -6.22
CA ALA A 187 5.03 4.17 -5.44
C ALA A 187 4.47 5.17 -4.43
N CYS A 188 3.29 5.71 -4.68
CA CYS A 188 2.59 6.62 -3.77
C CYS A 188 1.56 5.93 -2.86
N ASN A 189 1.47 4.60 -2.85
CA ASN A 189 0.73 3.86 -1.83
C ASN A 189 1.61 3.68 -0.57
N LEU A 190 1.04 3.82 0.62
CA LEU A 190 1.79 3.77 1.88
C LEU A 190 2.45 2.40 2.08
N ARG A 191 1.67 1.31 1.95
CA ARG A 191 2.14 -0.05 2.18
C ARG A 191 3.11 -0.49 1.09
N ASP A 192 2.75 -0.26 -0.17
CA ASP A 192 3.56 -0.69 -1.31
C ASP A 192 4.95 -0.04 -1.29
N ASN A 193 5.01 1.26 -0.99
CA ASN A 193 6.25 2.01 -0.92
C ASN A 193 7.17 1.47 0.17
N ILE A 194 6.63 1.13 1.34
CA ILE A 194 7.41 0.57 2.45
C ILE A 194 7.88 -0.86 2.14
N TYR A 195 7.05 -1.71 1.53
CA TYR A 195 7.48 -3.05 1.11
C TYR A 195 8.65 -2.99 0.11
N ALA A 196 8.56 -2.13 -0.90
CA ALA A 196 9.63 -1.96 -1.88
C ALA A 196 10.91 -1.41 -1.25
N ALA A 197 10.79 -0.41 -0.37
CA ALA A 197 11.92 0.15 0.37
C ALA A 197 12.57 -0.89 1.30
N ALA A 198 11.77 -1.69 2.01
CA ALA A 198 12.27 -2.79 2.84
C ALA A 198 13.01 -3.83 1.99
N SER A 199 12.48 -4.22 0.83
CA SER A 199 13.16 -5.14 -0.07
C SER A 199 14.52 -4.58 -0.54
N LYS A 200 14.58 -3.29 -0.87
CA LYS A 200 15.85 -2.62 -1.19
C LYS A 200 16.83 -2.67 -0.01
N LEU A 201 16.39 -2.30 1.19
CA LEU A 201 17.21 -2.33 2.40
C LEU A 201 17.75 -3.74 2.70
N LYS A 202 16.92 -4.77 2.53
CA LYS A 202 17.32 -6.17 2.70
C LYS A 202 18.40 -6.57 1.70
N ASN A 203 18.19 -6.27 0.43
CA ASN A 203 19.14 -6.57 -0.63
C ASN A 203 20.48 -5.86 -0.40
N ASP A 204 20.43 -4.58 -0.05
CA ASP A 204 21.61 -3.75 0.10
C ASP A 204 22.39 -4.03 1.38
N SER A 205 21.74 -4.52 2.45
CA SER A 205 22.43 -4.89 3.70
C SER A 205 23.25 -6.16 3.56
N GLY A 206 22.79 -7.12 2.75
CA GLY A 206 23.35 -8.48 2.70
C GLY A 206 23.07 -9.29 3.97
N ALA A 207 22.13 -8.86 4.82
CA ALA A 207 21.77 -9.56 6.04
C ALA A 207 20.86 -10.75 5.76
N THR A 208 21.11 -11.88 6.41
CA THR A 208 20.27 -13.09 6.30
C THR A 208 19.20 -13.16 7.39
N GLY A 209 19.42 -12.56 8.56
CA GLY A 209 18.47 -12.53 9.68
C GLY A 209 17.94 -11.13 10.03
N LEU A 210 17.31 -11.03 11.20
CA LEU A 210 16.80 -9.79 11.80
C LEU A 210 17.78 -9.11 12.76
N GLN A 211 18.86 -9.79 13.14
CA GLN A 211 19.93 -9.18 13.93
C GLN A 211 20.99 -8.63 12.99
N TRP A 212 20.88 -7.34 12.67
CA TRP A 212 21.80 -6.66 11.76
C TRP A 212 23.00 -6.11 12.53
N THR A 213 24.18 -6.36 12.00
CA THR A 213 25.43 -5.75 12.45
C THR A 213 25.49 -4.27 12.03
N GLN A 214 26.37 -3.49 12.67
CA GLN A 214 26.61 -2.10 12.28
C GLN A 214 26.99 -1.97 10.80
N ASP A 215 27.85 -2.86 10.31
CA ASP A 215 28.29 -2.86 8.90
C ASP A 215 27.12 -3.11 7.93
N GLN A 216 26.21 -4.02 8.27
CA GLN A 216 25.00 -4.27 7.46
C GLN A 216 24.07 -3.06 7.43
N ILE A 217 23.90 -2.38 8.58
CA ILE A 217 23.13 -1.14 8.68
C ILE A 217 23.77 -0.04 7.83
N TYR A 218 25.08 0.18 7.97
CA TYR A 218 25.81 1.21 7.24
C TYR A 218 25.83 0.94 5.73
N ARG A 219 25.95 -0.33 5.32
CA ARG A 219 25.89 -0.73 3.92
C ARG A 219 24.51 -0.44 3.32
N ALA A 220 23.43 -0.83 4.02
CA ALA A 220 22.07 -0.54 3.60
C ALA A 220 21.84 0.97 3.48
N ALA A 221 22.18 1.72 4.54
CA ALA A 221 22.06 3.17 4.61
C ALA A 221 22.82 3.89 3.48
N THR A 222 24.08 3.51 3.25
CA THR A 222 24.92 4.12 2.20
C THR A 222 24.33 3.85 0.81
N ARG A 223 23.83 2.64 0.54
CA ARG A 223 23.20 2.31 -0.75
C ARG A 223 21.80 2.90 -0.90
N TYR A 224 21.12 3.19 0.21
CA TYR A 224 19.81 3.86 0.20
C TYR A 224 19.95 5.35 -0.06
N TYR A 225 20.78 6.04 0.73
CA TYR A 225 20.95 7.50 0.66
C TYR A 225 21.98 7.95 -0.39
N GLY A 226 22.97 7.11 -0.69
CA GLY A 226 24.08 7.39 -1.61
C GLY A 226 25.41 7.72 -0.91
N SER A 227 25.40 8.15 0.36
CA SER A 227 26.63 8.41 1.11
C SER A 227 26.42 8.48 2.62
N CYS A 228 27.46 8.20 3.40
CA CYS A 228 27.49 8.44 4.84
C CYS A 228 28.70 9.25 5.30
N GLY A 229 29.26 10.06 4.39
CA GLY A 229 30.39 10.94 4.70
C GLY A 229 30.00 12.10 5.61
N GLU A 230 30.99 12.61 6.35
CA GLU A 230 30.87 13.74 7.30
C GLU A 230 30.17 14.99 6.74
N LYS A 231 30.41 15.29 5.46
CA LYS A 231 29.78 16.43 4.77
C LYS A 231 28.25 16.30 4.61
N TYR A 232 27.69 15.12 4.88
CA TYR A 232 26.26 14.81 4.84
C TYR A 232 25.67 14.63 6.25
N ARG A 233 26.16 15.41 7.22
CA ARG A 233 25.51 15.51 8.54
C ARG A 233 24.28 16.43 8.45
N TYR A 234 23.22 16.05 9.15
CA TYR A 234 21.99 16.82 9.20
C TYR A 234 21.68 17.28 10.63
N VAL A 235 21.47 18.59 10.81
CA VAL A 235 21.03 19.15 12.10
C VAL A 235 19.74 18.49 12.59
N ARG A 236 18.78 18.26 11.68
CA ARG A 236 17.51 17.58 11.99
C ARG A 236 17.66 16.14 12.50
N LEU A 237 18.82 15.52 12.29
CA LEU A 237 19.16 14.17 12.79
C LEU A 237 20.07 14.24 14.03
N GLY A 238 20.11 15.39 14.71
CA GLY A 238 20.99 15.64 15.84
C GLY A 238 22.46 15.69 15.45
N ASN A 239 22.76 16.34 14.31
CA ASN A 239 24.09 16.44 13.71
C ASN A 239 24.72 15.07 13.35
N ARG A 240 23.90 14.12 12.90
CA ARG A 240 24.33 12.79 12.44
C ARG A 240 24.23 12.65 10.93
N THR A 241 25.03 11.74 10.38
CA THR A 241 24.84 11.23 9.01
C THR A 241 23.64 10.28 8.97
N TYR A 242 23.22 9.91 7.76
CA TYR A 242 22.15 8.92 7.55
C TYR A 242 22.48 7.58 8.25
N CYS A 243 23.69 7.05 8.05
CA CYS A 243 24.12 5.80 8.65
C CYS A 243 24.15 5.85 10.18
N GLU A 244 24.70 6.93 10.75
CA GLU A 244 24.78 7.11 12.20
C GLU A 244 23.40 7.19 12.84
N PHE A 245 22.46 7.89 12.21
CA PHE A 245 21.09 7.96 12.70
C PHE A 245 20.42 6.59 12.67
N LEU A 246 20.54 5.85 11.56
CA LEU A 246 20.00 4.49 11.44
C LEU A 246 20.56 3.55 12.51
N TRP A 247 21.88 3.56 12.72
CA TRP A 247 22.53 2.71 13.71
C TRP A 247 22.15 3.08 15.15
N MET A 248 22.09 4.38 15.45
CA MET A 248 21.63 4.85 16.75
C MET A 248 20.18 4.39 16.99
N PHE A 249 19.28 4.61 16.03
CA PHE A 249 17.87 4.26 16.18
C PHE A 249 17.65 2.74 16.30
N TYR A 250 18.40 1.95 15.53
CA TYR A 250 18.36 0.49 15.59
C TYR A 250 18.73 -0.05 16.98
N ASN A 251 19.77 0.51 17.62
CA ASN A 251 20.21 0.07 18.95
C ASN A 251 19.49 0.74 20.12
N ALA A 252 18.78 1.84 19.88
CA ALA A 252 18.11 2.53 20.95
C ALA A 252 16.94 1.67 21.48
N ASN A 253 16.90 1.45 22.79
CA ASN A 253 15.74 0.89 23.48
C ASN A 253 14.70 1.99 23.67
N LEU A 254 14.11 2.44 22.55
CA LEU A 254 13.01 3.42 22.49
C LEU A 254 11.64 2.73 22.41
#